data_AF-A0A845B4Y5-F1
#
_entry.id   AF-A0A845B4Y5-F1
#
_cell.length_a   1.000
_cell.length_b   1.000
_cell.length_c   1.000
_cell.angle_alpha   90.00
_cell.angle_beta   90.00
_cell.angle_gamma   90.00
#
_symmetry.space_group_name_H-M   'P 1'
#
loop_
_entity.id
_entity.type
_entity.pdbx_description
1 polymer ?
#
loop_
_entity_poly.entity_id
_entity_poly.type
_entity_poly.pdbx_seq_one_letter_code
_entity_poly.pdbx_strand_id
1 'polypeptide(L)'
;MKSLLLIASALCLSNLAPESAQAATILDNVTCAEVGPGAFSCNQASAVVGVGDEFNISGFFGIDFSSGILSIRALSSGLLGGTVLQFQNLTNPWTSANLLSGSVGNFDSSDVTLTSGILRVDFSNTGTGLVGPFAAGDTFTIGLVQSAVPEPETWALMLLGFGLVGGAMRSRRKKAVSPSFA
;
A
#
# COMPACT_ATOMS: atom_id res chain seq x y z
N MET A 1 55.83 29.57 24.20
CA MET A 1 55.12 29.86 22.94
C MET A 1 54.36 28.60 22.52
N LYS A 2 53.03 28.66 22.64
CA LYS A 2 51.97 27.89 21.95
C LYS A 2 52.30 26.45 21.47
N SER A 3 51.90 25.44 22.26
CA SER A 3 51.47 24.14 21.73
C SER A 3 49.95 24.06 21.83
N LEU A 4 49.26 24.17 20.69
CA LEU A 4 47.87 23.73 20.45
C LEU A 4 47.78 22.23 20.84
N LEU A 5 46.87 21.70 21.67
CA LEU A 5 45.40 21.77 21.74
C LEU A 5 44.74 21.40 20.39
N LEU A 6 44.21 20.17 20.27
CA LEU A 6 42.77 19.88 20.26
C LEU A 6 42.43 18.47 19.67
N ILE A 7 41.92 17.63 20.57
CA ILE A 7 40.66 16.88 20.45
C ILE A 7 40.54 15.77 19.38
N ALA A 8 40.63 14.54 19.86
CA ALA A 8 39.92 13.39 19.32
C ALA A 8 38.49 13.38 19.91
N SER A 9 37.47 13.68 19.10
CA SER A 9 36.08 13.34 19.41
C SER A 9 35.22 13.36 18.15
N ALA A 10 34.58 12.21 17.88
CA ALA A 10 33.20 12.04 17.40
C ALA A 10 33.03 10.67 16.70
N LEU A 11 33.03 9.58 17.48
CA LEU A 11 32.25 8.39 17.11
C LEU A 11 30.94 8.45 17.91
N CYS A 12 29.92 9.09 17.33
CA CYS A 12 28.53 8.89 17.71
C CYS A 12 27.77 8.56 16.42
N LEU A 13 27.84 7.30 15.99
CA LEU A 13 26.95 6.73 14.99
C LEU A 13 26.08 5.68 15.69
N SER A 14 25.07 6.16 16.40
CA SER A 14 23.97 5.31 16.87
C SER A 14 22.69 6.14 16.93
N ASN A 15 22.29 6.66 15.76
CA ASN A 15 20.88 6.89 15.49
C ASN A 15 20.51 5.86 14.41
N LEU A 16 19.91 4.76 14.85
CA LEU A 16 19.06 3.93 14.00
C LEU A 16 17.95 4.88 13.54
N ALA A 17 18.05 5.42 12.33
CA ALA A 17 16.94 6.12 11.75
C ALA A 17 15.81 5.09 11.53
N PRO A 18 14.56 5.43 11.83
CA PRO A 18 13.45 4.53 11.59
C PRO A 18 13.33 4.27 10.08
N GLU A 19 13.11 3.00 9.74
CA GLU A 19 12.81 2.53 8.40
C GLU A 19 11.71 3.40 7.78
N SER A 20 12.04 4.09 6.69
CA SER A 20 11.06 4.88 5.95
C SER A 20 10.27 3.97 5.03
N ALA A 21 9.31 3.26 5.60
CA ALA A 21 8.27 2.59 4.83
C ALA A 21 7.53 3.64 3.98
N GLN A 22 7.43 3.41 2.67
CA GLN A 22 6.67 4.30 1.80
C GLN A 22 5.20 4.30 2.23
N ALA A 23 4.64 5.49 2.45
CA ALA A 23 3.24 5.65 2.77
C ALA A 23 2.41 5.03 1.63
N ALA A 24 1.53 4.08 1.96
CA ALA A 24 0.65 3.49 0.97
C ALA A 24 -0.22 4.57 0.35
N THR A 25 -0.21 4.65 -0.98
CA THR A 25 -0.96 5.65 -1.73
C THR A 25 -2.13 5.00 -2.45
N ILE A 26 -3.05 5.82 -2.91
CA ILE A 26 -4.24 5.33 -3.61
C ILE A 26 -3.88 4.79 -4.98
N LEU A 27 -2.77 5.25 -5.60
CA LEU A 27 -2.37 4.84 -6.94
C LEU A 27 -1.57 3.52 -6.97
N ASP A 28 -1.49 2.84 -5.83
CA ASP A 28 -0.76 1.57 -5.72
C ASP A 28 -1.56 0.42 -6.35
N ASN A 29 -0.85 -0.65 -6.69
CA ASN A 29 -1.50 -1.85 -7.18
C ASN A 29 -2.26 -2.52 -6.02
N VAL A 30 -3.48 -2.97 -6.26
CA VAL A 30 -4.33 -3.63 -5.27
C VAL A 30 -4.59 -5.08 -5.68
N THR A 31 -4.92 -5.92 -4.71
CA THR A 31 -5.24 -7.34 -4.90
C THR A 31 -6.65 -7.63 -4.44
N CYS A 32 -7.28 -8.61 -5.07
CA CYS A 32 -8.57 -9.14 -4.66
C CYS A 32 -8.44 -10.64 -4.40
N ALA A 33 -8.94 -11.07 -3.25
CA ALA A 33 -8.99 -12.46 -2.88
C ALA A 33 -10.32 -12.77 -2.19
N GLU A 34 -10.74 -14.03 -2.27
CA GLU A 34 -11.99 -14.52 -1.71
C GLU A 34 -11.77 -15.80 -0.91
N VAL A 35 -12.62 -15.97 0.09
CA VAL A 35 -12.65 -17.14 0.94
C VAL A 35 -14.11 -17.43 1.23
N GLY A 36 -14.56 -18.65 0.96
CA GLY A 36 -15.92 -19.03 1.29
C GLY A 36 -16.42 -20.27 0.56
N PRO A 37 -17.53 -20.86 1.04
CA PRO A 37 -18.20 -21.96 0.37
C PRO A 37 -18.99 -21.55 -0.89
N GLY A 38 -19.22 -20.25 -1.12
CA GLY A 38 -19.89 -19.75 -2.32
C GLY A 38 -19.06 -19.87 -3.60
N ALA A 39 -19.71 -19.68 -4.74
CA ALA A 39 -19.14 -19.70 -6.08
C ALA A 39 -18.99 -18.28 -6.66
N PHE A 40 -18.51 -17.34 -5.84
CA PHE A 40 -18.20 -15.98 -6.25
C PHE A 40 -16.71 -15.86 -6.60
N SER A 41 -16.38 -14.91 -7.47
CA SER A 41 -15.05 -14.71 -8.03
C SER A 41 -14.75 -13.23 -8.22
N CYS A 42 -13.60 -12.75 -7.73
CA CYS A 42 -12.96 -11.56 -8.27
C CYS A 42 -12.72 -11.76 -9.78
N ASN A 43 -13.10 -10.80 -10.62
CA ASN A 43 -12.86 -10.87 -12.06
C ASN A 43 -11.36 -10.90 -12.43
N GLN A 44 -10.50 -10.42 -11.54
CA GLN A 44 -9.04 -10.46 -11.65
C GLN A 44 -8.39 -10.46 -10.26
N ALA A 45 -7.16 -11.00 -10.17
CA ALA A 45 -6.44 -11.11 -8.89
C ALA A 45 -5.80 -9.79 -8.44
N SER A 46 -5.53 -8.87 -9.39
CA SER A 46 -4.89 -7.60 -9.10
C SER A 46 -5.24 -6.55 -10.15
N ALA A 47 -5.26 -5.29 -9.75
CA ALA A 47 -5.56 -4.15 -10.60
C ALA A 47 -4.76 -2.92 -10.12
N VAL A 48 -4.35 -2.08 -11.07
CA VAL A 48 -3.80 -0.76 -10.77
C VAL A 48 -4.96 0.19 -10.55
N VAL A 49 -4.94 0.93 -9.45
CA VAL A 49 -5.95 1.94 -9.15
C VAL A 49 -5.96 3.03 -10.23
N GLY A 50 -7.16 3.33 -10.74
CA GLY A 50 -7.38 4.28 -11.81
C GLY A 50 -8.81 4.82 -11.84
N VAL A 51 -9.37 4.88 -13.06
CA VAL A 51 -10.73 5.36 -13.30
C VAL A 51 -11.65 4.17 -13.58
N GLY A 52 -12.78 4.12 -12.86
CA GLY A 52 -13.76 3.04 -12.96
C GLY A 52 -13.45 1.89 -12.01
N ASP A 53 -14.29 0.85 -12.04
CA ASP A 53 -14.14 -0.28 -11.12
C ASP A 53 -12.84 -1.08 -11.40
N GLU A 54 -11.95 -1.17 -10.41
CA GLU A 54 -10.78 -2.05 -10.42
C GLU A 54 -11.16 -3.53 -10.30
N PHE A 55 -12.21 -3.86 -9.53
CA PHE A 55 -12.68 -5.23 -9.41
C PHE A 55 -14.18 -5.34 -9.57
N ASN A 56 -14.60 -6.47 -10.12
CA ASN A 56 -15.98 -6.90 -10.18
C ASN A 56 -16.08 -8.28 -9.52
N ILE A 57 -16.97 -8.41 -8.53
CA ILE A 57 -17.18 -9.67 -7.80
C ILE A 57 -18.46 -10.32 -8.35
N SER A 58 -18.28 -11.26 -9.27
CA SER A 58 -19.34 -12.05 -9.92
C SER A 58 -20.53 -11.24 -10.48
N GLY A 59 -20.34 -9.98 -10.84
CA GLY A 59 -21.38 -9.08 -11.33
C GLY A 59 -22.25 -8.45 -10.24
N PHE A 60 -21.95 -8.68 -8.97
CA PHE A 60 -22.72 -8.19 -7.82
C PHE A 60 -22.12 -6.94 -7.21
N PHE A 61 -20.80 -6.89 -7.08
CA PHE A 61 -20.09 -5.76 -6.49
C PHE A 61 -19.04 -5.23 -7.44
N GLY A 62 -18.95 -3.90 -7.54
CA GLY A 62 -17.88 -3.16 -8.18
C GLY A 62 -17.04 -2.53 -7.09
N ILE A 63 -15.73 -2.59 -7.25
CA ILE A 63 -14.77 -2.01 -6.32
C ILE A 63 -14.03 -0.97 -7.11
N ASP A 64 -14.17 0.28 -6.71
CA ASP A 64 -13.63 1.44 -7.41
C ASP A 64 -12.82 2.30 -6.45
N PHE A 65 -11.57 2.58 -6.79
CA PHE A 65 -10.62 3.41 -6.06
C PHE A 65 -10.49 4.84 -6.63
N SER A 66 -11.32 5.18 -7.62
CA SER A 66 -11.26 6.46 -8.34
C SER A 66 -11.42 7.67 -7.43
N SER A 67 -10.85 8.79 -7.89
CA SER A 67 -10.89 10.09 -7.19
C SER A 67 -10.28 10.08 -5.78
N GLY A 68 -9.43 9.10 -5.47
CA GLY A 68 -8.79 9.01 -4.17
C GLY A 68 -9.69 8.38 -3.10
N ILE A 69 -10.64 7.52 -3.47
CA ILE A 69 -11.63 6.96 -2.56
C ILE A 69 -11.87 5.50 -2.94
N LEU A 70 -11.85 4.57 -1.98
CA LEU A 70 -12.43 3.24 -2.21
C LEU A 70 -13.93 3.29 -2.01
N SER A 71 -14.65 2.92 -3.04
CA SER A 71 -16.09 2.67 -3.05
C SER A 71 -16.35 1.24 -3.50
N ILE A 72 -17.05 0.48 -2.67
CA ILE A 72 -17.65 -0.79 -3.09
C ILE A 72 -19.10 -0.48 -3.39
N ARG A 73 -19.58 -0.85 -4.58
CA ARG A 73 -20.91 -0.52 -5.10
C ARG A 73 -21.62 -1.78 -5.57
N ALA A 74 -22.90 -1.94 -5.30
CA ALA A 74 -23.68 -3.00 -5.92
C ALA A 74 -23.88 -2.72 -7.43
N LEU A 75 -23.67 -3.71 -8.28
CA LEU A 75 -23.73 -3.60 -9.75
C LEU A 75 -25.01 -4.19 -10.36
N SER A 76 -25.83 -4.88 -9.56
CA SER A 76 -27.13 -5.40 -10.02
C SER A 76 -28.29 -4.74 -9.25
N SER A 77 -29.26 -4.21 -10.00
CA SER A 77 -30.53 -3.71 -9.47
C SER A 77 -31.53 -4.87 -9.39
N GLY A 78 -31.39 -5.71 -8.37
CA GLY A 78 -32.29 -6.85 -8.16
C GLY A 78 -32.36 -7.21 -6.69
N LEU A 79 -33.29 -6.59 -5.97
CA LEU A 79 -33.63 -6.80 -4.54
C LEU A 79 -32.69 -6.26 -3.46
N LEU A 80 -31.47 -5.79 -3.75
CA LEU A 80 -30.54 -5.28 -2.72
C LEU A 80 -29.86 -3.98 -3.21
N GLY A 81 -30.41 -2.83 -2.80
CA GLY A 81 -29.93 -1.51 -3.21
C GLY A 81 -28.59 -1.09 -2.59
N GLY A 82 -27.53 -1.06 -3.41
CA GLY A 82 -26.34 -0.20 -3.19
C GLY A 82 -25.77 -0.21 -1.78
N THR A 83 -25.16 -1.31 -1.34
CA THR A 83 -24.27 -1.27 -0.17
C THR A 83 -23.04 -0.44 -0.55
N VAL A 84 -22.78 0.68 0.15
CA VAL A 84 -21.65 1.59 -0.14
C VAL A 84 -20.72 1.66 1.06
N LEU A 85 -19.44 1.36 0.82
CA LEU A 85 -18.36 1.56 1.77
C LEU A 85 -17.47 2.72 1.31
N GLN A 86 -17.06 3.60 2.24
CA GLN A 86 -16.19 4.75 1.94
C GLN A 86 -15.06 4.88 2.96
N PHE A 87 -13.81 5.04 2.51
CA PHE A 87 -12.69 5.37 3.41
C PHE A 87 -12.90 6.71 4.11
N GLN A 88 -12.57 6.78 5.40
CA GLN A 88 -12.76 7.99 6.20
C GLN A 88 -11.62 9.00 6.05
N ASN A 89 -10.39 8.51 5.81
CA ASN A 89 -9.19 9.35 5.73
C ASN A 89 -8.50 9.18 4.38
N LEU A 90 -8.72 10.11 3.46
CA LEU A 90 -8.17 10.01 2.11
C LEU A 90 -6.64 10.22 2.06
N THR A 91 -6.05 10.78 3.10
CA THR A 91 -4.60 10.93 3.24
C THR A 91 -3.94 9.65 3.76
N ASN A 92 -4.70 8.79 4.45
CA ASN A 92 -4.26 7.46 4.89
C ASN A 92 -5.41 6.43 4.72
N PRO A 93 -5.72 6.07 3.46
CA PRO A 93 -6.98 5.42 3.08
C PRO A 93 -7.18 4.04 3.69
N TRP A 94 -6.12 3.36 4.08
CA TRP A 94 -6.17 1.98 4.58
C TRP A 94 -6.25 1.85 6.11
N THR A 95 -6.78 2.89 6.76
CA THR A 95 -6.89 2.96 8.23
C THR A 95 -8.30 2.79 8.75
N SER A 96 -9.30 3.35 8.07
CA SER A 96 -10.71 3.18 8.44
C SER A 96 -11.67 3.41 7.28
N ALA A 97 -12.82 2.73 7.33
CA ALA A 97 -13.92 2.83 6.37
C ALA A 97 -15.27 2.93 7.09
N ASN A 98 -16.23 3.60 6.47
CA ASN A 98 -17.61 3.69 6.91
C ASN A 98 -18.52 2.90 5.97
N LEU A 99 -19.45 2.16 6.57
CA LEU A 99 -20.64 1.66 5.88
C LEU A 99 -21.66 2.79 5.78
N LEU A 100 -21.91 3.28 4.57
CA LEU A 100 -22.87 4.36 4.31
C LEU A 100 -24.28 3.83 4.09
N SER A 101 -24.38 2.62 3.55
CA SER A 101 -25.63 1.92 3.30
C SER A 101 -25.37 0.42 3.26
N GLY A 102 -26.27 -0.37 3.83
CA GLY A 102 -26.30 -1.82 3.71
C GLY A 102 -27.72 -2.24 3.39
N SER A 103 -27.94 -2.79 2.18
CA SER A 103 -29.25 -3.33 1.79
C SER A 103 -29.35 -4.83 2.03
N VAL A 104 -28.22 -5.48 2.33
CA VAL A 104 -28.16 -6.89 2.68
C VAL A 104 -28.62 -7.02 4.13
N GLY A 105 -29.63 -7.85 4.38
CA GLY A 105 -30.19 -8.06 5.71
C GLY A 105 -29.09 -8.46 6.71
N ASN A 106 -29.06 -7.78 7.85
CA ASN A 106 -28.06 -7.91 8.92
C ASN A 106 -26.61 -7.60 8.51
N PHE A 107 -26.37 -7.01 7.33
CA PHE A 107 -25.04 -6.48 7.01
C PHE A 107 -24.86 -5.11 7.67
N ASP A 108 -23.91 -5.01 8.59
CA ASP A 108 -23.63 -3.78 9.31
C ASP A 108 -22.12 -3.46 9.38
N SER A 109 -21.73 -2.46 10.16
CA SER A 109 -20.33 -2.06 10.29
C SER A 109 -19.41 -3.14 10.88
N SER A 110 -19.95 -4.14 11.58
CA SER A 110 -19.17 -5.25 12.15
C SER A 110 -18.71 -6.25 11.09
N ASP A 111 -19.39 -6.27 9.94
CA ASP A 111 -19.06 -7.11 8.80
C ASP A 111 -17.94 -6.52 7.92
N VAL A 112 -17.44 -5.33 8.27
CA VAL A 112 -16.38 -4.66 7.53
C VAL A 112 -15.23 -4.32 8.44
N THR A 113 -14.05 -4.82 8.09
CA THR A 113 -12.83 -4.58 8.85
C THR A 113 -11.73 -4.10 7.95
N LEU A 114 -10.98 -3.09 8.39
CA LEU A 114 -9.82 -2.57 7.70
C LEU A 114 -8.66 -2.57 8.68
N THR A 115 -7.71 -3.48 8.45
CA THR A 115 -6.54 -3.62 9.32
C THR A 115 -5.31 -3.90 8.48
N SER A 116 -4.20 -3.26 8.83
CA SER A 116 -2.89 -3.52 8.22
C SER A 116 -2.89 -3.47 6.67
N GLY A 117 -3.62 -2.53 6.05
CA GLY A 117 -3.65 -2.43 4.59
C GLY A 117 -4.60 -3.39 3.87
N ILE A 118 -5.41 -4.14 4.62
CA ILE A 118 -6.34 -5.13 4.08
C ILE A 118 -7.77 -4.75 4.50
N LEU A 119 -8.61 -4.46 3.52
CA LEU A 119 -10.07 -4.37 3.70
C LEU A 119 -10.66 -5.76 3.58
N ARG A 120 -11.42 -6.20 4.59
CA ARG A 120 -12.21 -7.43 4.59
C ARG A 120 -13.69 -7.07 4.66
N VAL A 121 -14.48 -7.70 3.80
CA VAL A 121 -15.95 -7.61 3.80
C VAL A 121 -16.51 -9.02 3.99
N ASP A 122 -17.19 -9.21 5.11
CA ASP A 122 -17.70 -10.48 5.59
C ASP A 122 -19.21 -10.60 5.33
N PHE A 123 -19.66 -11.68 4.71
CA PHE A 123 -21.09 -11.92 4.48
C PHE A 123 -21.65 -13.02 5.39
N SER A 124 -20.86 -13.55 6.33
CA SER A 124 -21.22 -14.71 7.17
C SER A 124 -22.45 -14.51 8.04
N ASN A 125 -22.71 -13.28 8.49
CA ASN A 125 -23.85 -12.97 9.38
C ASN A 125 -25.06 -12.41 8.64
N THR A 126 -25.00 -12.33 7.31
CA THR A 126 -26.06 -11.71 6.53
C THR A 126 -27.29 -12.62 6.47
N GLY A 127 -28.41 -12.12 6.97
CA GLY A 127 -29.65 -12.87 7.18
C GLY A 127 -30.48 -13.12 5.91
N THR A 128 -29.86 -13.06 4.73
CA THR A 128 -30.60 -13.01 3.45
C THR A 128 -30.77 -14.36 2.77
N GLY A 129 -30.06 -15.42 3.16
CA GLY A 129 -30.00 -16.63 2.33
C GLY A 129 -29.54 -16.26 0.91
N LEU A 130 -28.38 -15.58 0.86
CA LEU A 130 -27.81 -14.84 -0.26
C LEU A 130 -28.25 -15.37 -1.64
N VAL A 131 -29.01 -14.56 -2.36
CA VAL A 131 -29.50 -14.87 -3.71
C VAL A 131 -28.32 -14.73 -4.68
N GLY A 132 -27.95 -15.82 -5.37
CA GLY A 132 -26.84 -15.82 -6.33
C GLY A 132 -25.69 -16.74 -5.91
N PRO A 133 -24.44 -16.44 -6.29
CA PRO A 133 -23.29 -17.31 -6.03
C PRO A 133 -22.79 -17.28 -4.57
N PHE A 134 -23.29 -16.39 -3.72
CA PHE A 134 -22.77 -16.23 -2.36
C PHE A 134 -23.46 -17.18 -1.36
N ALA A 135 -22.73 -17.56 -0.31
CA ALA A 135 -23.13 -18.43 0.77
C ALA A 135 -22.70 -17.87 2.14
N ALA A 136 -23.36 -18.33 3.20
CA ALA A 136 -22.95 -17.96 4.56
C ALA A 136 -21.51 -18.45 4.83
N GLY A 137 -20.65 -17.55 5.29
CA GLY A 137 -19.22 -17.79 5.48
C GLY A 137 -18.34 -17.19 4.38
N ASP A 138 -18.96 -16.61 3.34
CA ASP A 138 -18.23 -15.93 2.28
C ASP A 138 -17.63 -14.61 2.73
N THR A 139 -16.44 -14.34 2.23
CA THR A 139 -15.71 -13.10 2.45
C THR A 139 -14.86 -12.79 1.25
N PHE A 140 -14.74 -11.51 0.89
CA PHE A 140 -13.63 -11.05 0.06
C PHE A 140 -12.73 -10.07 0.82
N THR A 141 -11.48 -10.02 0.39
CA THR A 141 -10.46 -9.12 0.90
C THR A 141 -9.81 -8.36 -0.22
N ILE A 142 -9.62 -7.06 -0.01
CA ILE A 142 -8.85 -6.19 -0.89
C ILE A 142 -7.61 -5.72 -0.14
N GLY A 143 -6.44 -6.00 -0.70
CA GLY A 143 -5.16 -5.68 -0.07
C GLY A 143 -4.28 -4.82 -0.95
N LEU A 144 -3.57 -3.88 -0.33
CA LEU A 144 -2.47 -3.16 -0.97
C LEU A 144 -1.34 -4.10 -1.38
N VAL A 145 -0.84 -3.96 -2.61
CA VAL A 145 0.47 -4.45 -2.98
C VAL A 145 1.48 -3.38 -2.59
N GLN A 146 2.02 -3.49 -1.39
CA GLN A 146 3.16 -2.66 -1.00
C GLN A 146 4.39 -3.19 -1.74
N SER A 147 4.75 -2.57 -2.87
CA SER A 147 6.03 -2.87 -3.51
C SER A 147 7.14 -2.41 -2.59
N ALA A 148 8.08 -3.30 -2.24
CA ALA A 148 9.29 -2.92 -1.54
C ALA A 148 10.10 -1.98 -2.43
N VAL A 149 9.92 -0.67 -2.23
CA VAL A 149 10.81 0.32 -2.84
C VAL A 149 12.14 0.18 -2.11
N PRO A 150 13.28 0.03 -2.82
CA PRO A 150 14.58 -0.03 -2.17
C PRO A 150 14.69 1.19 -1.26
N GLU A 151 14.88 0.93 0.03
CA GLU A 151 14.75 1.96 1.05
C GLU A 151 15.61 3.19 0.71
N PRO A 152 15.20 4.42 1.06
CA PRO A 152 15.98 5.62 0.79
C PRO A 152 17.44 5.52 1.28
N GLU A 153 17.68 4.74 2.34
CA GLU A 153 19.01 4.42 2.84
C GLU A 153 19.84 3.59 1.85
N THR A 154 19.22 2.66 1.13
CA THR A 154 19.88 1.87 0.09
C THR A 154 20.38 2.78 -1.03
N TRP A 155 19.55 3.74 -1.47
CA TRP A 155 19.96 4.73 -2.47
C TRP A 155 21.07 5.65 -1.94
N ALA A 156 20.96 6.09 -0.69
CA ALA A 156 21.98 6.91 -0.06
C ALA A 156 23.33 6.18 0.06
N LEU A 157 23.32 4.90 0.45
CA LEU A 157 24.52 4.06 0.53
C LEU A 157 25.13 3.80 -0.85
N MET A 158 24.30 3.55 -1.88
CA MET A 158 24.77 3.42 -3.26
C MET A 158 25.44 4.72 -3.74
N LEU A 159 24.77 5.87 -3.55
CA LEU A 159 25.31 7.17 -3.94
C LEU A 159 26.57 7.54 -3.16
N LEU A 160 26.63 7.22 -1.86
CA LEU A 160 27.82 7.39 -1.04
C LEU A 160 28.96 6.51 -1.55
N GLY A 161 28.69 5.24 -1.85
CA GLY A 161 29.66 4.31 -2.45
C GLY A 161 30.22 4.83 -3.77
N PHE A 162 29.35 5.25 -4.70
CA PHE A 162 29.76 5.85 -5.97
C PHE A 162 30.50 7.18 -5.78
N GLY A 163 30.07 7.99 -4.81
CA GLY A 163 30.71 9.26 -4.45
C GLY A 163 32.13 9.08 -3.92
N LEU A 164 32.36 8.07 -3.07
CA LEU A 164 33.69 7.72 -2.57
C LEU A 164 34.62 7.23 -3.68
N VAL A 165 34.15 6.33 -4.54
CA VAL A 165 34.93 5.83 -5.68
C VAL A 165 35.28 6.97 -6.64
N GLY A 166 34.29 7.79 -7.03
CA GLY A 166 34.50 8.95 -7.90
C GLY A 166 35.43 10.01 -7.27
N GLY A 167 35.30 10.24 -5.96
CA GLY A 167 36.19 11.13 -5.20
C GLY A 167 37.64 10.64 -5.18
N ALA A 168 37.86 9.34 -4.94
CA ALA A 168 39.18 8.72 -4.96
C ALA A 168 39.85 8.83 -6.33
N MET A 169 39.10 8.59 -7.42
CA MET A 169 39.61 8.73 -8.79
C MET A 169 39.99 10.18 -9.12
N ARG A 170 39.18 11.17 -8.71
CA ARG A 170 39.47 12.60 -8.95
C ARG A 170 40.66 13.10 -8.13
N SER A 171 40.86 12.59 -6.92
CA SER A 171 42.02 12.93 -6.07
C SER A 171 43.35 12.51 -6.72
N ARG A 172 43.40 11.32 -7.33
CA ARG A 172 44.63 10.81 -7.97
C ARG A 172 45.13 11.67 -9.14
N ARG A 173 44.24 12.32 -9.89
CA ARG A 173 44.63 13.20 -11.01
C ARG A 173 45.32 14.49 -10.57
N LYS A 174 45.21 14.89 -9.30
CA LYS A 174 45.85 16.11 -8.77
C LYS A 174 47.30 15.93 -8.36
N LYS A 175 47.86 14.71 -8.42
CA LYS A 175 49.31 14.52 -8.25
C LYS A 175 50.02 14.99 -9.53
N ALA A 176 50.46 16.24 -9.53
CA ALA A 176 51.31 16.80 -10.57
C ALA A 176 52.60 15.96 -10.62
N VAL A 177 52.82 15.26 -11.74
CA VAL A 177 54.11 14.64 -12.04
C VAL A 177 55.02 15.78 -12.44
N SER A 178 55.97 16.16 -11.58
CA SER A 178 57.04 17.09 -11.94
C SER A 178 58.01 16.36 -12.87
N PRO A 179 58.11 16.71 -14.16
CA PRO A 179 59.13 16.13 -15.02
C PRO A 179 60.50 16.64 -14.56
N SER A 180 61.41 15.72 -14.25
CA SER A 180 62.83 16.02 -14.06
C SER A 180 63.54 15.75 -15.37
N PHE A 181 64.15 16.76 -15.97
CA PHE A 181 65.04 16.60 -17.11
C PHE A 181 66.47 16.36 -16.61
N ALA A 182 67.19 15.45 -17.28
CA ALA A 182 68.58 15.07 -17.02
C ALA A 182 69.53 15.78 -17.99
#